data_AF-A0AAD7M0E9-F1
#
_entry.id   AF-A0AAD7M0E9-F1
#
_cell.length_a   1.000
_cell.length_b   1.000
_cell.length_c   1.000
_cell.angle_alpha   90.00
_cell.angle_beta   90.00
_cell.angle_gamma   90.00
#
_symmetry.space_group_name_H-M   'P 1'
#
loop_
_entity.id
_entity.type
_entity.pdbx_description
1 polymer ?
#
loop_
_entity_poly.entity_id
_entity_poly.type
_entity_poly.pdbx_seq_one_letter_code
_entity_poly.pdbx_strand_id
1 'polypeptide(L)'
;MSFIKRALVLCSSSAIDKFSLKCNVLGDSSPVKSWITAVVRRNVHCCSIMLDEIPDSFSLPYSLSTSATMNELFLEMQCVLSLPPKINFSSLEILTLQDVTFVESHSTQLIFSSCSVLRELFLDECNWVNPKVMTLPH
;
A
#
# COMPACT_ATOMS: atom_id res chain seq x y z
N MET A 1 8.27 -10.90 15.90
CA MET A 1 7.82 -9.57 15.40
C MET A 1 8.03 -8.37 16.36
N SER A 2 8.56 -8.54 17.58
CA SER A 2 8.76 -7.43 18.55
C SER A 2 9.91 -6.46 18.20
N PHE A 3 10.90 -6.91 17.43
CA PHE A 3 12.06 -6.11 17.02
C PHE A 3 11.66 -4.90 16.16
N ILE A 4 10.81 -5.09 15.13
CA ILE A 4 10.37 -4.00 14.25
C ILE A 4 9.59 -2.95 15.04
N LYS A 5 8.70 -3.39 15.95
CA LYS A 5 8.00 -2.46 16.85
C LYS A 5 8.99 -1.65 17.69
N ARG A 6 10.05 -2.27 18.21
CA ARG A 6 11.07 -1.59 19.01
C ARG A 6 11.93 -0.64 18.17
N ALA A 7 12.35 -1.04 16.96
CA ALA A 7 13.07 -0.17 16.03
C ALA A 7 12.22 1.07 15.65
N LEU A 8 10.95 0.85 15.33
CA LEU A 8 9.98 1.92 15.06
C LEU A 8 9.68 2.80 16.28
N VAL A 9 10.01 2.40 17.50
CA VAL A 9 9.93 3.26 18.69
C VAL A 9 11.25 4.01 18.88
N LEU A 10 12.38 3.33 18.74
CA LEU A 10 13.72 3.90 18.96
C LEU A 10 14.12 4.94 17.92
N CYS A 11 13.65 4.81 16.68
CA CYS A 11 13.92 5.79 15.62
C CYS A 11 13.09 7.08 15.75
N SER A 12 12.32 7.30 16.83
CA SER A 12 11.27 8.36 17.01
C SER A 12 11.64 9.80 16.77
N SER A 13 12.92 10.14 16.67
CA SER A 13 13.38 11.51 16.44
C SER A 13 13.55 11.92 14.98
N SER A 14 13.65 10.98 14.03
CA SER A 14 13.92 11.32 12.61
C SER A 14 12.79 10.90 11.67
N ALA A 15 12.61 11.70 10.61
CA ALA A 15 11.82 11.30 9.45
C ALA A 15 12.41 10.02 8.84
N ILE A 16 11.55 9.16 8.29
CA ILE A 16 11.97 8.00 7.53
C ILE A 16 11.81 8.37 6.06
N ASP A 17 12.89 8.48 5.31
CA ASP A 17 12.78 8.79 3.87
C ASP A 17 12.21 7.60 3.09
N LYS A 18 12.82 6.43 3.28
CA LYS A 18 12.43 5.18 2.61
C LYS A 18 12.21 4.06 3.60
N PHE A 19 11.14 3.31 3.39
CA PHE A 19 10.81 2.11 4.14
C PHE A 19 10.56 0.95 3.18
N SER A 20 11.22 -0.18 3.43
CA SER A 20 10.97 -1.43 2.72
C SER A 20 10.75 -2.56 3.71
N LEU A 21 9.70 -3.34 3.49
CA LEU A 21 9.34 -4.51 4.28
C LEU A 21 9.12 -5.69 3.35
N LYS A 22 9.90 -6.76 3.54
CA LYS A 22 9.59 -8.09 3.02
C LYS A 22 9.32 -9.03 4.19
N CYS A 23 8.14 -9.62 4.26
CA CYS A 23 7.83 -10.55 5.35
C CYS A 23 6.72 -11.56 5.02
N ASN A 24 6.83 -12.74 5.64
CA ASN A 24 5.77 -13.73 5.68
C ASN A 24 4.76 -13.34 6.77
N VAL A 25 3.49 -13.19 6.42
CA VAL A 25 2.44 -12.71 7.33
C VAL A 25 1.95 -13.82 8.27
N LEU A 26 2.03 -15.08 7.84
CA LEU A 26 1.68 -16.27 8.65
C LEU A 26 0.27 -16.18 9.26
N GLY A 27 -0.68 -15.54 8.55
CA GLY A 27 -2.09 -15.45 8.92
C GLY A 27 -2.56 -14.15 9.58
N ASP A 28 -1.75 -13.45 10.39
CA ASP A 28 -2.17 -12.17 11.02
C ASP A 28 -1.42 -10.97 10.44
N SER A 29 -2.15 -10.15 9.66
CA SER A 29 -1.63 -8.92 9.04
C SER A 29 -1.65 -7.69 9.96
N SER A 30 -2.21 -7.80 11.17
CA SER A 30 -2.33 -6.67 12.11
C SER A 30 -0.98 -6.03 12.50
N PRO A 31 0.11 -6.80 12.72
CA PRO A 31 1.43 -6.22 12.97
C PRO A 31 1.93 -5.40 11.78
N VAL A 32 1.78 -5.91 10.56
CA VAL A 32 2.20 -5.23 9.32
C VAL A 32 1.46 -3.89 9.17
N LYS A 33 0.13 -3.88 9.34
CA LYS A 33 -0.67 -2.65 9.30
C LYS A 33 -0.23 -1.63 10.36
N SER A 34 0.14 -2.11 11.53
CA SER A 34 0.65 -1.26 12.62
C SER A 34 2.00 -0.64 12.28
N TRP A 35 2.90 -1.40 11.63
CA TRP A 35 4.20 -0.91 11.19
C TRP A 35 4.07 0.13 10.10
N ILE A 36 3.27 -0.16 9.06
CA ILE A 36 2.97 0.78 7.99
C ILE A 36 2.44 2.09 8.57
N THR A 37 1.47 2.01 9.49
CA THR A 37 0.92 3.19 10.14
C THR A 37 1.97 3.99 10.91
N ALA A 38 2.88 3.33 11.61
CA ALA A 38 3.95 3.99 12.35
C ALA A 38 4.97 4.67 11.42
N VAL A 39 5.27 4.08 10.27
CA VAL A 39 6.16 4.62 9.25
C VAL A 39 5.54 5.82 8.56
N VAL A 40 4.27 5.74 8.17
CA VAL A 40 3.56 6.85 7.51
C VAL A 40 3.49 8.08 8.41
N ARG A 41 3.31 7.90 9.72
CA ARG A 41 3.35 9.00 10.71
C ARG A 41 4.69 9.71 10.81
N ARG A 42 5.74 9.17 10.18
CA ARG A 42 7.09 9.74 10.14
C ARG A 42 7.42 10.37 8.80
N ASN A 43 6.38 10.73 8.05
CA ASN A 43 6.48 11.42 6.77
C ASN A 43 7.32 10.65 5.75
N VAL A 44 6.99 9.37 5.57
CA VAL A 44 7.68 8.52 4.60
C VAL A 44 7.43 8.99 3.18
N HIS A 45 8.51 9.05 2.39
CA HIS A 45 8.46 9.38 0.97
C HIS A 45 8.24 8.11 0.13
N CYS A 46 9.12 7.10 0.29
CA CYS A 46 9.01 5.84 -0.45
C CYS A 46 8.61 4.69 0.48
N CYS A 47 7.52 3.99 0.16
CA CYS A 47 7.04 2.84 0.91
C CYS A 47 6.97 1.59 0.01
N SER A 48 7.75 0.56 0.32
CA SER A 48 7.78 -0.72 -0.40
C SER A 48 7.37 -1.86 0.54
N ILE A 49 6.35 -2.61 0.15
CA ILE A 49 5.76 -3.69 0.96
C ILE A 49 5.63 -4.94 0.09
N MET A 50 6.37 -5.99 0.45
CA MET A 50 6.35 -7.32 -0.16
C MET A 50 5.85 -8.32 0.90
N LEU A 51 4.69 -8.93 0.67
CA LEU A 51 4.07 -9.82 1.64
C LEU A 51 3.87 -11.21 1.07
N ASP A 52 4.48 -12.18 1.74
CA ASP A 52 4.36 -13.61 1.45
C ASP A 52 3.44 -14.28 2.48
N GLU A 53 2.90 -15.46 2.15
CA GLU A 53 2.05 -16.29 3.06
C GLU A 53 0.93 -15.48 3.76
N ILE A 54 0.27 -14.63 2.98
CA ILE A 54 -0.78 -13.73 3.43
C ILE A 54 -2.16 -14.41 3.32
N PRO A 55 -3.15 -14.06 4.17
CA PRO A 55 -4.53 -14.49 3.95
C PRO A 55 -5.07 -14.06 2.58
N ASP A 56 -6.24 -14.59 2.20
CA ASP A 56 -6.91 -14.32 0.93
C ASP A 56 -7.07 -12.83 0.59
N SER A 57 -7.05 -11.94 1.60
CA SER A 57 -7.11 -10.49 1.39
C SER A 57 -6.23 -9.71 2.35
N PHE A 58 -5.78 -8.55 1.88
CA PHE A 58 -5.08 -7.55 2.67
C PHE A 58 -5.77 -6.20 2.56
N SER A 59 -6.16 -5.65 3.71
CA SER A 59 -6.67 -4.28 3.77
C SER A 59 -5.57 -3.27 4.03
N LEU A 60 -5.42 -2.32 3.10
CA LEU A 60 -4.49 -1.21 3.27
C LEU A 60 -4.92 -0.35 4.47
N PRO A 61 -3.98 0.05 5.35
CA PRO A 61 -4.32 0.93 6.46
C PRO A 61 -4.64 2.33 5.94
N TYR A 62 -5.70 2.95 6.46
CA TYR A 62 -6.14 4.30 6.08
C TYR A 62 -5.04 5.38 6.25
N SER A 63 -4.10 5.16 7.16
CA SER A 63 -2.95 6.03 7.35
C SER A 63 -2.16 6.21 6.06
N LEU A 64 -1.92 5.11 5.33
CA LEU A 64 -1.13 5.11 4.09
C LEU A 64 -1.78 5.96 3.00
N SER A 65 -3.11 5.94 2.91
CA SER A 65 -3.89 6.78 1.99
C SER A 65 -4.16 8.21 2.49
N THR A 66 -3.47 8.66 3.54
CA THR A 66 -3.54 10.06 4.02
C THR A 66 -2.16 10.70 4.15
N SER A 67 -1.10 9.99 3.72
CA SER A 67 0.23 10.56 3.72
C SER A 67 0.32 11.70 2.71
N ALA A 68 0.63 12.90 3.20
CA ALA A 68 0.91 14.07 2.37
C ALA A 68 2.37 14.14 1.89
N THR A 69 3.17 13.11 2.16
CA THR A 69 4.61 13.10 1.88
C THR A 69 5.04 11.90 1.04
N MET A 70 4.21 10.85 1.00
CA MET A 70 4.51 9.62 0.28
C MET A 70 4.31 9.82 -1.21
N ASN A 71 5.41 9.79 -1.95
CA ASN A 71 5.45 9.97 -3.40
C ASN A 71 5.57 8.65 -4.16
N GLU A 72 6.03 7.58 -3.49
CA GLU A 72 6.23 6.28 -4.12
C GLU A 72 5.65 5.16 -3.24
N LEU A 73 4.83 4.32 -3.86
CA LEU A 73 4.25 3.14 -3.25
C LEU A 73 4.50 1.93 -4.12
N PHE A 74 5.17 0.94 -3.56
CA PHE A 74 5.35 -0.39 -4.14
C PHE A 74 4.64 -1.42 -3.28
N LEU A 75 3.76 -2.22 -3.90
CA LEU A 75 3.07 -3.32 -3.26
C LEU A 75 3.24 -4.60 -4.09
N GLU A 76 3.73 -5.66 -3.44
CA GLU A 76 3.80 -7.01 -3.99
C GLU A 76 3.11 -7.96 -3.00
N MET A 77 2.00 -8.56 -3.41
CA MET A 77 1.26 -9.50 -2.57
C MET A 77 0.31 -10.39 -3.39
N GLN A 78 0.41 -11.70 -3.22
CA GLN A 78 -0.45 -12.69 -3.88
C GLN A 78 -1.80 -12.82 -3.17
N CYS A 79 -2.59 -11.74 -3.10
CA CYS A 79 -3.90 -11.73 -2.46
C CYS A 79 -4.84 -10.65 -3.02
N VAL A 80 -6.07 -10.63 -2.52
CA VAL A 80 -7.03 -9.57 -2.81
C VAL A 80 -6.65 -8.29 -2.07
N LEU A 81 -6.37 -7.22 -2.82
CA LEU A 81 -6.14 -5.90 -2.25
C LEU A 81 -7.47 -5.22 -1.92
N SER A 82 -7.73 -5.06 -0.61
CA SER A 82 -8.89 -4.34 -0.10
C SER A 82 -8.53 -2.89 0.24
N LEU A 83 -9.27 -1.95 -0.32
CA LEU A 83 -9.06 -0.53 -0.09
C LEU A 83 -10.03 0.01 0.98
N PRO A 84 -9.60 0.96 1.81
CA PRO A 84 -10.52 1.73 2.63
C PRO A 84 -11.59 2.43 1.78
N PRO A 85 -12.81 2.68 2.31
CA PRO A 85 -13.90 3.32 1.57
C PRO A 85 -13.59 4.75 1.09
N LYS A 86 -12.64 5.40 1.76
CA LYS A 86 -12.12 6.72 1.42
C LYS A 86 -10.61 6.59 1.35
N ILE A 87 -10.04 6.82 0.19
CA ILE A 87 -8.61 6.89 0.00
C ILE A 87 -8.27 8.19 -0.71
N ASN A 88 -7.12 8.78 -0.38
CA ASN A 88 -6.65 10.01 -1.00
C ASN A 88 -5.11 10.03 -1.05
N PHE A 89 -4.58 9.59 -2.18
CA PHE A 89 -3.15 9.60 -2.46
C PHE A 89 -2.74 10.93 -3.09
N SER A 90 -2.87 12.00 -2.30
CA SER A 90 -2.72 13.38 -2.80
C SER A 90 -1.31 13.72 -3.30
N SER A 91 -0.30 12.99 -2.84
CA SER A 91 1.13 13.22 -3.14
C SER A 91 1.79 12.06 -3.89
N LEU A 92 1.04 11.00 -4.22
CA LEU A 92 1.59 9.79 -4.80
C LEU A 92 1.86 10.00 -6.30
N GLU A 93 3.13 9.99 -6.68
CA GLU A 93 3.59 10.16 -8.05
C GLU A 93 3.86 8.82 -8.74
N ILE A 94 4.32 7.82 -7.99
CA ILE A 94 4.70 6.50 -8.52
C ILE A 94 3.93 5.42 -7.77
N LEU A 95 3.18 4.60 -8.50
CA LEU A 95 2.47 3.44 -7.98
C LEU A 95 2.94 2.19 -8.72
N THR A 96 3.51 1.24 -7.98
CA THR A 96 3.85 -0.09 -8.50
C THR A 96 3.05 -1.15 -7.75
N LEU A 97 2.37 -2.01 -8.51
CA LEU A 97 1.58 -3.12 -8.00
C LEU A 97 2.03 -4.40 -8.69
N GLN A 98 2.36 -5.42 -7.91
CA GLN A 98 2.82 -6.73 -8.39
C GLN A 98 2.03 -7.86 -7.72
N ASP A 99 1.62 -8.85 -8.50
CA ASP A 99 0.87 -10.03 -8.03
C ASP A 99 -0.47 -9.73 -7.33
N VAL A 100 -0.98 -8.50 -7.46
CA VAL A 100 -2.18 -8.04 -6.74
C VAL A 100 -3.45 -8.50 -7.45
N THR A 101 -4.42 -9.00 -6.68
CA THR A 101 -5.77 -9.26 -7.17
C THR A 101 -6.75 -8.14 -6.78
N PHE A 102 -7.46 -7.61 -7.76
CA PHE A 102 -8.56 -6.67 -7.57
C PHE A 102 -9.90 -7.40 -7.70
N VAL A 103 -10.70 -7.33 -6.64
CA VAL A 103 -12.09 -7.80 -6.66
C VAL A 103 -12.98 -6.58 -6.83
N GLU A 104 -13.81 -6.62 -7.88
CA GLU A 104 -14.72 -5.57 -8.32
C GLU A 104 -14.05 -4.33 -8.91
N SER A 105 -14.63 -3.86 -10.03
CA SER A 105 -14.22 -2.63 -10.73
C SER A 105 -14.12 -1.39 -9.83
N HIS A 106 -14.90 -1.32 -8.74
CA HIS A 106 -14.93 -0.16 -7.85
C HIS A 106 -13.62 -0.02 -7.08
N SER A 107 -13.00 -1.12 -6.64
CA SER A 107 -11.71 -1.09 -5.93
C SER A 107 -10.61 -0.50 -6.82
N THR A 108 -10.55 -0.94 -8.08
CA THR A 108 -9.53 -0.44 -9.02
C THR A 108 -9.82 1.00 -9.44
N GLN A 109 -11.06 1.36 -9.72
CA GLN A 109 -11.41 2.76 -10.03
C GLN A 109 -11.11 3.68 -8.84
N LEU A 110 -11.39 3.22 -7.62
CA LEU A 110 -11.13 3.98 -6.39
C LEU A 110 -9.64 4.25 -6.25
N ILE A 111 -8.75 3.27 -6.47
CA ILE A 111 -7.30 3.49 -6.30
C ILE A 111 -6.76 4.53 -7.28
N PHE A 112 -7.11 4.42 -8.56
CA PHE A 112 -6.58 5.31 -9.60
C PHE A 112 -7.20 6.70 -9.56
N SER A 113 -8.51 6.82 -9.29
CA SER A 113 -9.15 8.13 -9.13
C SER A 113 -8.69 8.88 -7.88
N SER A 114 -8.10 8.18 -6.91
CA SER A 114 -7.63 8.78 -5.66
C SER A 114 -6.20 9.29 -5.72
N CYS A 115 -5.49 9.09 -6.83
CA CYS A 115 -4.12 9.58 -7.03
C CYS A 115 -4.14 10.80 -7.97
N SER A 116 -4.21 12.01 -7.41
CA SER A 116 -4.38 13.24 -8.21
C SER A 116 -3.13 13.70 -8.96
N VAL A 117 -1.96 13.19 -8.59
CA VAL A 117 -0.65 13.62 -9.14
C VAL A 117 0.17 12.44 -9.69
N LEU A 118 -0.48 11.30 -9.94
CA LEU A 118 0.19 10.08 -10.41
C LEU A 118 0.86 10.34 -11.77
N ARG A 119 2.15 10.03 -11.85
CA ARG A 119 2.99 10.17 -13.05
C ARG A 119 3.34 8.83 -13.65
N GLU A 120 3.62 7.85 -12.80
CA GLU A 120 4.06 6.52 -13.22
C GLU A 120 3.18 5.45 -12.55
N LEU A 121 2.69 4.52 -13.37
CA LEU A 121 1.90 3.37 -12.95
C LEU A 121 2.53 2.10 -13.54
N PHE A 122 2.96 1.20 -12.67
CA PHE A 122 3.47 -0.12 -13.04
C PHE A 122 2.56 -1.19 -12.48
N LEU A 123 2.08 -2.06 -13.37
CA LEU A 123 1.25 -3.22 -13.02
C LEU A 123 1.94 -4.46 -13.58
N ASP A 124 2.26 -5.41 -12.71
CA ASP A 124 2.88 -6.69 -13.08
C ASP A 124 2.08 -7.83 -12.45
N GLU A 125 1.79 -8.88 -13.23
CA GLU A 125 1.03 -10.06 -12.80
C GLU A 125 -0.25 -9.75 -11.96
N CYS A 126 -0.89 -8.61 -12.25
CA CYS A 126 -2.11 -8.19 -11.55
C CYS A 126 -3.36 -8.86 -12.14
N ASN A 127 -4.28 -9.26 -11.28
CA ASN A 127 -5.50 -9.97 -11.65
C ASN A 127 -6.77 -9.14 -11.37
N TRP A 128 -7.77 -9.25 -12.24
CA TRP A 128 -9.09 -8.62 -12.04
C TRP A 128 -10.20 -9.67 -12.05
N VAL A 129 -10.91 -9.78 -10.93
CA VAL A 129 -12.06 -10.67 -10.81
C VAL A 129 -13.32 -9.87 -11.13
N ASN A 130 -14.06 -10.31 -12.15
CA ASN A 130 -15.25 -9.66 -12.71
C ASN A 130 -15.01 -8.21 -13.20
N PRO A 131 -14.11 -8.00 -14.18
CA PRO A 131 -13.81 -6.67 -14.68
C PRO A 131 -15.04 -6.08 -15.40
N LYS A 132 -15.46 -4.87 -15.00
CA LYS A 132 -16.19 -3.96 -15.89
C LYS A 132 -15.18 -3.08 -16.62
N VAL A 133 -15.54 -2.58 -17.80
CA VAL A 133 -14.70 -1.66 -18.59
C VAL A 133 -14.12 -0.58 -17.68
N MET A 134 -12.79 -0.50 -17.65
CA MET A 134 -12.03 0.41 -16.79
C MET A 134 -11.52 1.57 -17.64
N THR A 135 -11.78 2.79 -17.19
CA THR A 135 -11.18 4.01 -17.74
C THR A 135 -10.12 4.51 -16.78
N LEU A 136 -8.90 4.68 -17.27
CA LEU A 136 -7.83 5.37 -16.53
C LEU A 136 -8.15 6.88 -16.47
N PRO A 137 -7.84 7.57 -15.37
CA PRO A 137 -7.97 9.02 -15.31
C PRO A 137 -7.08 9.68 -16.37
N HIS A 138 -7.61 10.73 -17.00
CA HIS A 138 -6.92 11.57 -17.99
C HIS A 138 -5.94 12.53 -17.36
#